data_AF-A0A961X7P2-F1
#
_entry.id   AF-A0A961X7P2-F1
#
_cell.length_a   1.000
_cell.length_b   1.000
_cell.length_c   1.000
_cell.angle_alpha   90.00
_cell.angle_beta   90.00
_cell.angle_gamma   90.00
#
_symmetry.space_group_name_H-M   'P 1'
#
loop_
_entity.id
_entity.type
_entity.pdbx_description
1 polymer ?
#
loop_
_entity_poly.entity_id
_entity_poly.type
_entity_poly.pdbx_seq_one_letter_code
_entity_poly.pdbx_strand_id
1 'polypeptide(L)' 'MDEPIKLEDFQTLTKLIYAAIPDESRWQDFISTLHRLSGGVHTHLFGYDIPSDISLNLIAGGYGDEYIDSYHEHYELRPV' A
#
# COMPACT_ATOMS: atom_id res chain seq x y z
N MET A 1 -12.35 3.35 20.49
CA MET A 1 -13.18 2.18 20.20
C MET A 1 -13.32 2.20 18.70
N ASP A 2 -12.59 1.32 17.99
CA ASP A 2 -12.53 1.38 16.53
C ASP A 2 -13.91 1.07 15.98
N GLU A 3 -14.45 2.02 15.21
CA GLU A 3 -15.71 1.84 14.52
C GLU A 3 -15.47 0.79 13.42
N PRO A 4 -16.28 -0.27 13.33
CA PRO A 4 -16.10 -1.28 12.30
C PRO A 4 -16.24 -0.63 10.91
N ILE A 5 -15.41 -1.06 9.96
CA ILE A 5 -15.46 -0.61 8.56
C ILE A 5 -16.90 -0.77 8.05
N LYS A 6 -17.47 0.33 7.53
CA LYS A 6 -18.84 0.34 7.03
C LYS A 6 -18.90 -0.29 5.63
N LEU A 7 -20.10 -0.68 5.21
CA LEU A 7 -20.29 -1.23 3.86
C LEU A 7 -19.84 -0.25 2.77
N GLU A 8 -20.05 1.05 2.96
CA GLU A 8 -19.65 2.11 2.04
C GLU A 8 -18.12 2.24 1.93
N ASP A 9 -17.42 2.09 3.06
CA ASP A 9 -15.96 2.06 3.13
C ASP A 9 -15.41 0.86 2.36
N PHE A 10 -16.03 -0.31 2.57
CA PHE A 10 -15.68 -1.54 1.84
C PHE A 10 -15.90 -1.41 0.33
N GLN A 11 -17.02 -0.82 -0.09
CA GLN A 11 -17.29 -0.55 -1.51
C GLN A 11 -16.28 0.43 -2.11
N THR A 12 -15.87 1.45 -1.36
CA THR A 12 -14.86 2.42 -1.78
C THR A 12 -13.51 1.73 -2.00
N LEU A 13 -13.06 0.94 -1.02
CA LEU A 13 -11.83 0.16 -1.12
C LEU A 13 -11.86 -0.81 -2.29
N THR A 14 -13.00 -1.50 -2.50
CA THR A 14 -13.18 -2.41 -3.62
C THR A 14 -13.00 -1.71 -4.97
N LYS A 15 -13.60 -0.53 -5.14
CA LYS A 15 -13.44 0.27 -6.38
C LYS A 15 -11.99 0.67 -6.63
N LEU A 16 -11.26 1.04 -5.57
CA LEU A 16 -9.85 1.42 -5.67
C LEU A 16 -8.96 0.23 -6.07
N ILE A 17 -9.21 -0.97 -5.52
CA ILE A 17 -8.49 -2.18 -5.93
C ILE A 17 -8.69 -2.45 -7.43
N TYR A 18 -9.94 -2.46 -7.91
CA TYR A 18 -10.20 -2.74 -9.33
C TYR A 18 -9.62 -1.67 -10.26
N ALA A 19 -9.55 -0.42 -9.80
CA ALA A 19 -8.90 0.65 -10.51
C ALA A 19 -7.37 0.54 -10.57
N ALA A 20 -6.75 -0.07 -9.56
CA ALA A 20 -5.29 -0.25 -9.50
C ALA A 20 -4.79 -1.42 -10.37
N ILE A 21 -5.67 -2.36 -10.74
CA ILE A 21 -5.32 -3.48 -11.62
C ILE A 21 -4.76 -3.01 -12.98
N PRO A 22 -5.42 -2.11 -13.73
CA PRO A 22 -4.88 -1.61 -15.00
C PRO A 22 -3.93 -0.41 -14.85
N ASP A 23 -3.84 0.20 -13.66
CA ASP A 23 -3.04 1.41 -13.40
C ASP A 23 -2.36 1.30 -12.03
N GLU A 24 -1.11 0.87 -12.06
CA GLU A 24 -0.29 0.61 -10.89
C GLU A 24 -0.14 1.82 -9.96
N SER A 25 -0.13 3.04 -10.52
CA SER A 25 0.03 4.27 -9.73
C SER A 25 -1.08 4.47 -8.68
N ARG A 26 -2.22 3.79 -8.87
CA ARG A 26 -3.40 3.88 -8.00
C ARG A 26 -3.34 2.96 -6.78
N TRP A 27 -2.35 2.09 -6.68
CA TRP A 27 -2.14 1.31 -5.47
C TRP A 27 -1.88 2.21 -4.24
N GLN A 28 -1.26 3.37 -4.43
CA GLN A 28 -1.07 4.35 -3.36
C GLN A 28 -2.41 4.94 -2.86
N ASP A 29 -3.37 5.20 -3.77
CA ASP A 29 -4.71 5.66 -3.39
C ASP A 29 -5.42 4.64 -2.49
N PHE A 30 -5.32 3.36 -2.87
CA PHE A 30 -5.90 2.26 -2.11
C PHE A 30 -5.29 2.17 -0.71
N ILE A 31 -3.96 2.10 -0.62
CA ILE A 31 -3.26 1.92 0.66
C ILE A 31 -3.48 3.11 1.60
N SER A 32 -3.43 4.33 1.08
CA SER A 32 -3.70 5.55 1.85
C SER A 32 -5.15 5.58 2.38
N THR A 33 -6.10 5.12 1.54
CA THR A 33 -7.51 5.03 1.93
C THR A 33 -7.74 3.95 2.97
N LEU A 34 -7.09 2.78 2.84
CA LEU A 34 -7.18 1.69 3.82
C LEU A 34 -6.61 2.11 5.18
N HIS A 35 -5.45 2.77 5.20
CA HIS A 35 -4.87 3.33 6.43
C HIS A 35 -5.87 4.24 7.13
N ARG A 36 -6.46 5.20 6.40
CA ARG A 36 -7.44 6.14 6.96
C ARG A 36 -8.71 5.46 7.48
N LEU A 37 -9.31 4.56 6.70
CA LEU A 37 -10.59 3.91 7.03
C LEU A 37 -10.47 2.85 8.13
N SER A 38 -9.27 2.31 8.33
CA SER A 38 -8.98 1.36 9.43
C SER A 38 -8.63 2.05 10.76
N GLY A 39 -8.79 3.37 10.87
CA GLY A 39 -8.44 4.10 12.09
C GLY A 39 -6.94 4.38 12.25
N GLY A 40 -6.18 4.37 11.15
CA GLY A 40 -4.75 4.68 11.15
C GLY A 40 -3.84 3.47 11.28
N VAL A 41 -4.32 2.26 10.98
CA VAL A 41 -3.45 1.07 10.93
C VAL A 41 -2.39 1.29 9.86
N HIS A 42 -1.14 1.07 10.21
CA HIS A 42 -0.04 1.19 9.25
C HIS A 42 -0.06 -0.03 8.33
N THR A 43 -0.07 0.22 7.03
CA THR A 43 -0.25 -0.82 6.01
C THR A 43 0.81 -0.68 4.92
N HIS A 44 1.19 -1.80 4.34
CA HIS A 44 2.11 -1.85 3.21
C HIS A 44 1.69 -2.96 2.26
N LEU A 45 2.02 -2.78 0.99
CA LEU A 45 1.77 -3.72 -0.09
C LEU A 45 3.10 -4.03 -0.77
N PHE A 46 3.35 -5.32 -0.97
CA PHE A 46 4.43 -5.83 -1.79
C PHE A 46 3.81 -6.59 -2.97
N GLY A 47 4.33 -6.36 -4.16
CA GLY A 47 4.01 -7.16 -5.33
C GLY A 47 5.28 -7.45 -6.10
N TYR A 48 5.41 -8.69 -6.55
CA TYR A 48 6.53 -9.13 -7.36
C TYR A 48 6.00 -10.04 -8.45
N ASP A 49 6.26 -9.66 -9.69
CA ASP A 49 5.91 -10.43 -10.87
C ASP A 49 7.09 -11.29 -11.30
N ILE A 50 7.04 -12.59 -10.94
CA ILE A 50 8.13 -13.55 -11.21
C ILE A 50 8.47 -13.67 -12.70
N PRO A 51 7.51 -13.75 -13.64
CA PRO A 51 7.82 -13.87 -15.06
C PRO A 51 8.57 -12.67 -15.64
N SER A 52 8.24 -11.45 -15.19
CA SER A 52 8.84 -10.22 -15.71
C SER A 52 10.00 -9.69 -14.86
N ASP A 53 10.23 -10.27 -13.68
CA ASP A 53 11.19 -9.80 -12.68
C ASP A 53 10.96 -8.33 -12.28
N ILE A 54 9.69 -7.96 -12.12
CA ILE A 54 9.27 -6.59 -11.78
C ILE A 54 8.70 -6.57 -10.36
N SER A 55 9.18 -5.63 -9.54
CA SER A 55 8.62 -5.32 -8.23
C SER A 55 7.75 -4.07 -8.31
N LEU A 56 6.63 -4.06 -7.56
CA LEU A 56 5.82 -2.85 -7.33
C LEU A 56 6.53 -1.80 -6.46
N ASN A 57 7.73 -2.11 -5.96
CA ASN A 57 8.42 -1.40 -4.87
C ASN A 57 7.56 -1.33 -3.60
N LEU A 58 8.05 -0.69 -2.54
CA LEU A 58 7.27 -0.49 -1.32
C LEU A 58 6.13 0.52 -1.55
N ILE A 59 4.89 0.08 -1.38
CA ILE A 59 3.71 0.95 -1.33
C ILE A 59 3.16 0.94 0.09
N ALA A 60 3.11 2.08 0.76
CA ALA A 60 2.85 2.13 2.19
C ALA A 60 1.91 3.26 2.62
N GLY A 61 1.25 3.08 3.77
CA GLY A 61 0.31 4.02 4.36
C GLY A 61 0.50 4.11 5.87
N GLY A 62 0.63 5.32 6.38
CA GLY A 62 0.75 5.61 7.81
C GLY A 62 2.19 5.75 8.34
N TYR A 63 3.19 5.32 7.59
CA TYR A 63 4.60 5.51 7.96
C TYR A 63 5.07 6.93 7.63
N GLY A 64 5.96 7.48 8.45
CA GLY A 64 6.68 8.71 8.13
C GLY A 64 7.74 8.48 7.04
N ASP A 65 8.05 9.53 6.29
CA ASP A 65 9.02 9.49 5.20
C ASP A 65 10.39 8.98 5.68
N GLU A 66 10.82 9.38 6.89
CA GLU A 66 12.10 8.93 7.45
C GLU A 66 12.19 7.41 7.64
N TYR A 67 11.06 6.75 7.93
CA TYR A 67 11.03 5.29 8.07
C TYR A 67 11.09 4.61 6.71
N ILE A 68 10.36 5.14 5.73
CA ILE A 68 10.34 4.63 4.35
C ILE A 68 11.74 4.73 3.74
N ASP A 69 12.40 5.87 3.88
CA ASP A 69 13.78 6.07 3.43
C ASP A 69 14.73 5.05 4.07
N SER A 70 14.63 4.86 5.40
CA SER A 70 15.45 3.88 6.12
C SER A 70 15.22 2.44 5.65
N TYR A 71 13.99 2.11 5.26
CA TYR A 71 13.65 0.80 4.72
C TYR A 71 14.31 0.58 3.36
N HIS A 72 14.19 1.55 2.45
CA HIS A 72 14.82 1.50 1.13
C HIS A 72 16.35 1.37 1.24
N GLU A 73 16.98 2.14 2.13
CA GLU A 73 18.42 2.04 2.39
C GLU A 73 18.85 0.66 2.88
N HIS A 74 18.03 0.02 3.71
CA HIS A 74 18.37 -1.28 4.28
C HIS A 74 18.15 -2.44 3.31
N TYR A 75 17.03 -2.45 2.59
CA TYR A 75 16.56 -3.61 1.83
C TYR A 75 16.72 -3.50 0.32
N GLU A 76 16.81 -2.30 -0.25
CA GLU A 76 16.92 -2.12 -1.71
C GLU A 76 18.33 -1.72 -2.15
N LEU A 77 19.06 -0.97 -1.31
CA LEU A 77 20.42 -0.51 -1.63
C LEU A 77 21.53 -1.47 -1.18
N ARG A 78 21.21 -2.54 -0.46
CA ARG A 78 22.20 -3.55 -0.04
C ARG A 78 22.16 -4.77 -0.98
N PRO A 79 23.25 -5.08 -1.70
CA PRO A 79 23.32 -6.32 -2.46
C PRO A 79 23.34 -7.51 -1.47
N VAL A 80 22.51 -8.52 -1.77
CA VAL A 80 22.48 -9.82 -1.08
C VAL A 80 23.75 -10.61 -1.39
#